data_AF-A0A9E2TYH1-F1
#
_entry.id   AF-A0A9E2TYH1-F1
#
_cell.length_a   1.000
_cell.length_b   1.000
_cell.length_c   1.000
_cell.angle_alpha   90.00
_cell.angle_beta   90.00
_cell.angle_gamma   90.00
#
_symmetry.space_group_name_H-M   'P 1'
#
loop_
_entity.id
_entity.type
_entity.pdbx_description
1 polymer ?
#
loop_
_entity_poly.entity_id
_entity_poly.type
_entity_poly.pdbx_seq_one_letter_code
_entity_poly.pdbx_strand_id
1 'polypeptide(L)' 'MNRQDLFSLIKKKKSFLSVGLDTDIRRIPAHLQKLEDPIFEFNKQIIDATYAYAVAYKPNVAFY' A
#
# COMPACT_ATOMS: atom_id res chain seq x y z
N MET A 1 -8.53 3.14 -12.93
CA MET A 1 -8.39 1.70 -13.21
C MET A 1 -9.78 1.13 -13.40
N ASN A 2 -10.04 0.50 -14.54
CA ASN A 2 -11.28 -0.23 -14.80
C ASN A 2 -11.07 -1.75 -14.64
N ARG A 3 -12.11 -2.55 -14.87
CA ARG A 3 -12.05 -4.02 -14.74
C ARG A 3 -11.02 -4.66 -15.67
N GLN A 4 -10.90 -4.17 -16.91
CA GLN A 4 -9.98 -4.68 -17.92
C GLN A 4 -8.52 -4.43 -17.52
N ASP A 5 -8.23 -3.26 -16.96
CA ASP A 5 -6.89 -2.90 -16.46
C ASP A 5 -6.48 -3.84 -15.32
N LEU A 6 -7.37 -4.04 -14.34
CA LEU A 6 -7.13 -4.92 -13.20
C LEU A 6 -6.89 -6.36 -13.64
N PHE A 7 -7.71 -6.88 -14.55
CA PHE A 7 -7.56 -8.23 -15.08
C PHE A 7 -6.24 -8.42 -15.84
N SER A 8 -5.81 -7.40 -16.59
CA SER A 8 -4.52 -7.41 -17.28
C SER A 8 -3.35 -7.42 -16.30
N LEU A 9 -3.44 -6.66 -15.20
CA LEU A 9 -2.45 -6.66 -14.12
C LEU A 9 -2.39 -8.01 -13.39
N ILE A 10 -3.54 -8.62 -13.08
CA ILE A 10 -3.62 -9.96 -12.47
C ILE A 10 -2.89 -10.98 -13.31
N LYS A 11 -3.15 -11.00 -14.63
CA LYS A 11 -2.46 -11.90 -15.56
C LYS A 11 -0.97 -11.62 -15.64
N LYS A 12 -0.58 -10.34 -15.78
CA LYS A 12 0.83 -9.92 -15.89
C LYS A 12 1.64 -10.28 -14.65
N LYS A 13 1.10 -10.01 -13.46
CA LYS A 13 1.76 -10.26 -12.17
C LYS A 13 1.53 -11.66 -11.61
N LYS A 14 0.65 -12.46 -12.25
CA LYS A 14 0.19 -13.78 -11.76
C LYS A 14 -0.24 -13.74 -10.30
N SER A 15 -0.95 -12.67 -9.93
CA SER A 15 -1.29 -12.37 -8.55
C SER A 15 -2.68 -11.79 -8.45
N PHE A 16 -3.38 -12.15 -7.38
CA PHE A 16 -4.65 -11.55 -6.97
C PHE A 16 -4.49 -10.68 -5.71
N LEU A 17 -3.24 -10.43 -5.27
CA LEU A 17 -2.94 -9.77 -4.02
C LEU A 17 -3.40 -8.31 -4.03
N SER A 18 -4.26 -7.97 -3.06
CA SER A 18 -4.59 -6.60 -2.68
C SER A 18 -3.96 -6.32 -1.32
N VAL A 19 -3.18 -5.24 -1.22
CA VAL A 19 -2.49 -4.85 0.02
C VAL A 19 -3.29 -3.75 0.73
N GLY A 20 -3.61 -3.97 2.01
CA GLY A 20 -4.26 -2.95 2.85
C GLY A 20 -3.26 -1.89 3.32
N LEU A 21 -3.68 -0.62 3.34
CA LEU A 21 -2.91 0.49 3.91
C LEU A 21 -3.72 1.07 5.09
N ASP A 22 -3.63 0.38 6.21
CA ASP A 22 -4.45 0.56 7.42
C ASP A 22 -3.55 1.00 8.59
N THR A 23 -2.94 2.19 8.44
CA THR A 23 -1.76 2.62 9.22
C THR A 23 -2.14 3.29 10.53
N ASP A 24 -1.90 2.62 11.66
CA ASP A 24 -1.97 3.24 13.00
C ASP A 24 -0.67 3.98 13.30
N ILE A 25 -0.73 5.31 13.45
CA ILE A 25 0.42 6.17 13.73
C ILE A 25 1.24 5.72 14.95
N ARG A 26 0.61 5.11 15.96
CA ARG A 26 1.28 4.62 17.18
C ARG A 26 2.12 3.37 16.93
N ARG A 27 1.87 2.66 15.82
CA ARG A 27 2.57 1.43 15.43
C ARG A 27 3.67 1.68 14.40
N ILE A 28 3.80 2.92 13.90
CA ILE A 28 4.85 3.30 12.95
C ILE A 28 6.21 3.24 13.66
N PRO A 29 7.28 2.70 13.03
CA PRO A 29 8.63 2.71 13.59
C PRO A 29 9.12 4.12 13.97
N ALA A 30 9.81 4.23 15.12
CA ALA A 30 10.24 5.51 15.68
C ALA A 30 11.13 6.36 14.75
N HIS A 31 11.83 5.73 13.80
CA HIS A 31 12.65 6.47 12.83
C HIS A 31 11.81 7.18 11.76
N LEU A 32 10.60 6.68 11.46
CA LEU A 32 9.67 7.31 10.51
C LEU A 32 8.75 8.33 11.18
N GLN A 33 8.45 8.15 12.48
CA GLN A 33 7.66 9.11 13.26
C GLN A 33 8.26 10.53 13.31
N LYS A 34 9.56 10.67 13.01
CA LYS A 34 10.26 11.96 13.00
C LYS A 34 10.19 12.69 11.65
N LEU A 35 9.64 12.06 10.63
CA LEU A 35 9.49 12.64 9.30
C LEU A 35 8.26 13.57 9.27
N GLU A 36 8.19 14.43 8.26
CA GLU A 36 7.11 15.41 8.11
C GLU A 36 5.72 14.75 8.00
N ASP A 37 5.65 13.64 7.26
CA ASP A 37 4.45 12.81 7.16
C ASP A 37 4.80 11.33 7.39
N PRO A 38 4.77 10.87 8.66
CA PRO A 38 5.11 9.49 9.00
C PRO A 38 4.18 8.45 8.35
N ILE A 39 2.90 8.79 8.17
CA ILE A 39 1.90 7.88 7.59
C ILE A 39 2.18 7.69 6.10
N PHE A 40 2.44 8.78 5.37
CA PHE A 40 2.84 8.72 3.98
C PHE A 40 4.13 7.90 3.80
N GLU A 41 5.17 8.20 4.57
CA GLU A 41 6.47 7.53 4.45
C GLU A 41 6.39 6.03 4.76
N PHE A 42 5.62 5.66 5.79
CA PHE A 42 5.36 4.26 6.10
C PHE A 42 4.61 3.55 4.97
N ASN A 43 3.51 4.13 4.49
CA ASN A 43 2.72 3.56 3.40
C ASN A 43 3.52 3.46 2.09
N LYS A 44 4.34 4.45 1.79
CA LYS A 44 5.22 4.46 0.63
C LYS A 44 6.18 3.27 0.66
N GLN A 45 6.81 3.00 1.80
CA GLN A 45 7.70 1.85 1.94
C GLN A 45 6.98 0.50 1.77
N ILE A 46 5.74 0.38 2.27
CA ILE A 46 4.91 -0.81 2.02
C ILE A 46 4.62 -0.97 0.53
N ILE A 47 4.25 0.11 -0.16
CA ILE A 47 4.00 0.09 -1.61
C ILE A 47 5.27 -0.30 -2.37
N ASP A 48 6.40 0.32 -2.07
CA ASP A 48 7.68 0.05 -2.74
C ASP A 48 8.10 -1.42 -2.56
N ALA A 49 7.95 -1.98 -1.36
CA ALA A 49 8.31 -3.36 -1.05
C ALA A 49 7.34 -4.39 -1.68
N THR A 50 6.08 -4.02 -1.90
CA THR A 50 5.04 -4.97 -2.34
C THR A 50 4.58 -4.78 -3.78
N TYR A 51 5.01 -3.70 -4.46
CA TYR A 51 4.58 -3.34 -5.80
C TYR A 51 4.77 -4.47 -6.82
N ALA A 52 5.85 -5.24 -6.73
CA ALA A 52 6.08 -6.35 -7.65
C ALA A 52 4.95 -7.41 -7.62
N TYR A 53 4.28 -7.57 -6.48
CA TYR A 53 3.30 -8.63 -6.21
C TYR A 53 1.86 -8.11 -6.16
N ALA A 54 1.65 -6.88 -5.71
CA ALA A 54 0.33 -6.29 -5.53
C ALA A 54 -0.29 -5.87 -6.86
N VAL A 55 -1.58 -6.18 -7.04
CA VAL A 55 -2.40 -5.67 -8.16
C VAL A 55 -3.29 -4.49 -7.74
N ALA A 56 -3.48 -4.31 -6.44
CA ALA A 56 -4.25 -3.21 -5.86
C ALA A 56 -3.73 -2.83 -4.46
N TYR A 57 -3.98 -1.58 -4.08
CA TYR A 57 -3.80 -1.09 -2.72
C TYR A 57 -5.14 -0.56 -2.22
N LYS A 58 -5.48 -0.89 -0.97
CA LYS A 58 -6.76 -0.55 -0.35
C LYS A 58 -6.52 0.28 0.90
N PRO A 59 -6.34 1.61 0.79
CA PRO A 59 -6.29 2.47 1.96
C PRO A 59 -7.62 2.44 2.72
N ASN A 60 -7.55 2.37 4.04
CA ASN A 60 -8.73 2.47 4.89
C ASN A 60 -8.84 3.88 5.47
N VAL A 61 -9.86 4.62 5.04
CA VAL A 61 -10.09 6.03 5.38
C VAL A 61 -10.19 6.28 6.88
N ALA A 62 -10.54 5.28 7.70
CA ALA A 62 -10.58 5.45 9.15
C ALA A 62 -9.20 5.71 9.80
N PHE A 63 -8.10 5.51 9.07
CA PHE A 63 -6.72 5.71 9.53
C PHE A 63 -6.08 7.04 9.03
N TYR A 64 -6.82 7.88 8.30
CA TYR A 64 -6.35 9.14 7.73
C TYR A 64 -7.26 10.30 8.17
#